data_AF-A0A1Z4NIL5-F1
#
_entry.id   AF-A0A1Z4NIL5-F1
#
_cell.length_a   1.000
_cell.length_b   1.000
_cell.length_c   1.000
_cell.angle_alpha   90.00
_cell.angle_beta   90.00
_cell.angle_gamma   90.00
#
_symmetry.space_group_name_H-M   'P 1'
#
loop_
_entity.id
_entity.type
_entity.pdbx_description
1 polymer ?
#
loop_
_entity_poly.entity_id
_entity_poly.type
_entity_poly.pdbx_seq_one_letter_code
_entity_poly.pdbx_strand_id
1 'polypeptide(L)'
;MSTNISGLQKLGLMLRSLIHRYFPSPQEGQPRTHDFTKYECGKDYIWEAGETPQQAYMTGYGANIERGDRIILTLQSQQYCYQVQAIDYYSQPEDMWIASLSIITKDATS
;
A
#
# COMPACT_ATOMS: atom_id res chain seq x y z
N MET A 1 18.51 30.99 16.60
CA MET A 1 17.31 30.13 16.66
C MET A 1 16.91 29.78 15.25
N SER A 2 17.29 28.58 14.79
CA SER A 2 16.75 27.97 13.57
C SER A 2 17.06 26.48 13.70
N THR A 3 16.07 25.70 14.10
CA THR A 3 16.21 24.25 14.25
C THR A 3 15.87 23.62 12.92
N ASN A 4 16.93 23.18 12.23
CA ASN A 4 16.86 22.27 11.09
C ASN A 4 16.13 20.99 11.50
N ILE A 5 14.98 20.72 10.89
CA ILE A 5 14.29 19.43 11.00
C ILE A 5 14.62 18.64 9.72
N SER A 6 15.82 18.09 9.65
CA SER A 6 16.24 17.19 8.56
C SER A 6 16.79 15.90 9.17
N GLY A 7 15.95 15.22 9.95
CA GLY A 7 16.39 14.10 10.77
C GLY A 7 15.27 13.11 11.11
N LEU A 8 14.58 12.59 10.09
CA LEU A 8 13.69 11.40 10.16
C LEU A 8 13.38 11.03 8.69
N GLN A 9 13.60 9.84 8.13
CA GLN A 9 14.32 8.64 8.51
C GLN A 9 14.84 8.03 7.19
N LYS A 10 16.15 7.78 7.06
CA LYS A 10 16.62 6.75 6.14
C LYS A 10 16.47 5.41 6.88
N LEU A 11 15.24 4.92 6.98
CA LEU A 11 15.00 3.60 7.52
C LEU A 11 15.39 2.61 6.41
N GLY A 12 16.66 2.16 6.46
CA GLY A 12 17.12 1.04 5.67
C GLY A 12 16.37 -0.21 6.10
N LEU A 13 15.25 -0.51 5.43
CA LEU A 13 14.64 -1.82 5.50
C LEU A 13 15.57 -2.80 4.77
N MET A 14 16.38 -3.52 5.55
CA MET A 14 16.91 -4.80 5.10
C MET A 14 15.70 -5.76 4.97
N LEU A 15 15.06 -5.78 3.80
CA LEU A 15 14.04 -6.77 3.45
C LEU A 15 14.69 -8.15 3.49
N ARG A 16 14.54 -8.86 4.61
CA ARG A 16 14.80 -10.29 4.68
C ARG A 16 13.61 -11.02 4.05
N SER A 17 13.61 -11.03 2.71
CA SER A 17 12.85 -11.96 1.89
C SER A 17 13.27 -13.38 2.27
N LEU A 18 12.47 -14.02 3.13
CA LEU A 18 12.47 -15.47 3.29
C LEU A 18 11.02 -15.90 3.25
N ILE A 19 10.50 -16.03 2.03
CA ILE A 19 9.60 -17.08 1.54
C ILE A 19 9.36 -16.74 0.05
N HIS A 20 10.19 -17.26 -0.85
CA HIS A 20 9.71 -17.63 -2.17
C HIS A 20 8.87 -18.90 -1.99
N ARG A 21 7.69 -18.79 -1.37
CA ARG A 21 6.64 -19.78 -1.63
C ARG A 21 6.19 -19.43 -3.03
N TYR A 22 6.48 -20.32 -3.97
CA TYR A 22 5.65 -20.52 -5.14
C TYR A 22 4.22 -20.80 -4.63
N PHE A 23 3.50 -19.75 -4.26
CA PHE A 23 2.05 -19.80 -4.30
C PHE A 23 1.74 -19.70 -5.80
N PRO A 24 1.29 -20.79 -6.46
CA PRO A 24 0.57 -20.60 -7.70
C PRO A 24 -0.50 -19.56 -7.40
N SER A 25 -0.43 -18.41 -8.08
CA SER A 25 -1.48 -17.40 -8.01
C SER A 25 -2.80 -18.14 -8.27
N PRO A 26 -3.75 -18.15 -7.34
CA PRO A 26 -5.07 -18.68 -7.62
C PRO A 26 -5.69 -17.77 -8.70
N GLN A 27 -5.61 -18.20 -9.95
CA GLN A 27 -6.63 -17.86 -10.94
C GLN A 27 -7.95 -18.46 -10.41
N GLU A 28 -9.08 -17.77 -10.20
CA GLU A 28 -9.54 -16.42 -10.50
C GLU A 28 -10.61 -16.05 -9.44
N GLY A 29 -10.26 -15.24 -8.44
CA GLY A 29 -11.24 -14.45 -7.70
C GLY A 29 -11.41 -13.11 -8.40
N GLN A 30 -12.62 -12.56 -8.48
CA GLN A 30 -12.76 -11.16 -8.90
C GLN A 30 -11.95 -10.28 -7.94
N PRO A 31 -11.18 -9.31 -8.44
CA PRO A 31 -10.44 -8.36 -7.59
C PRO A 31 -11.31 -7.81 -6.48
N ARG A 32 -10.90 -8.01 -5.23
CA ARG A 32 -11.66 -7.52 -4.08
C ARG A 32 -11.39 -6.05 -3.88
N THR A 33 -12.36 -5.36 -3.32
CA THR A 33 -12.21 -3.95 -2.92
C THR A 33 -12.13 -3.88 -1.41
N HIS A 34 -11.05 -3.30 -0.91
CA HIS A 34 -10.79 -3.04 0.50
C HIS A 34 -11.04 -1.56 0.78
N ASP A 35 -12.01 -1.28 1.64
CA ASP A 35 -12.43 0.08 1.98
C ASP A 35 -11.69 0.57 3.23
N PHE A 36 -10.77 1.51 3.01
CA PHE A 36 -10.00 2.19 4.03
C PHE A 36 -10.48 3.62 4.33
N THR A 37 -11.62 4.04 3.79
CA THR A 37 -12.14 5.42 3.97
C THR A 37 -12.48 5.76 5.43
N LYS A 38 -12.67 4.73 6.27
CA LYS A 38 -12.96 4.88 7.71
C LYS A 38 -11.70 4.93 8.58
N TYR A 39 -10.53 4.68 7.99
CA TYR A 39 -9.24 4.63 8.70
C TYR A 39 -8.43 5.90 8.46
N GLU A 40 -7.56 6.23 9.42
CA GLU A 40 -6.75 7.44 9.43
C GLU A 40 -5.30 7.17 8.98
N CYS A 41 -4.86 7.87 7.93
CA CYS A 41 -3.47 7.81 7.46
C CYS A 41 -2.50 8.36 8.52
N GLY A 42 -1.39 7.68 8.74
CA GLY A 42 -0.41 7.95 9.79
C GLY A 42 -0.73 7.29 11.14
N LYS A 43 -1.91 6.66 11.28
CA LYS A 43 -2.35 5.98 12.50
C LYS A 43 -2.71 4.52 12.26
N ASP A 44 -3.65 4.28 11.35
CA ASP A 44 -4.16 2.94 11.04
C ASP A 44 -3.43 2.31 9.83
N TYR A 45 -2.93 3.15 8.94
CA TYR A 45 -2.07 2.80 7.82
C TYR A 45 -1.12 3.96 7.51
N ILE A 46 -0.04 3.69 6.80
CA ILE A 46 0.88 4.70 6.28
C ILE A 46 0.76 4.68 4.76
N TRP A 47 0.56 5.84 4.15
CA TRP A 47 0.59 6.03 2.70
C TRP A 47 1.76 6.93 2.33
N GLU A 48 2.49 6.55 1.29
CA GLU A 48 3.66 7.27 0.80
C GLU A 48 3.59 7.40 -0.71
N ALA A 49 3.88 8.59 -1.24
CA ALA A 49 3.98 8.80 -2.68
C ALA A 49 5.16 7.99 -3.24
N GLY A 50 4.95 7.38 -4.42
CA GLY A 50 6.00 6.72 -5.16
C GLY A 50 6.84 7.70 -5.99
N GLU A 51 7.71 7.14 -6.83
CA GLU A 51 8.56 7.94 -7.72
C GLU A 51 7.78 8.69 -8.80
N THR A 52 6.60 8.16 -9.17
CA THR A 52 5.69 8.77 -10.14
C THR A 52 4.36 9.15 -9.49
N PRO A 53 3.63 10.15 -10.01
CA PRO A 53 2.33 10.54 -9.46
C PRO A 53 1.29 9.43 -9.45
N GLN A 54 1.46 8.41 -10.29
CA GLN A 54 0.56 7.26 -10.38
C GLN A 54 0.91 6.16 -9.38
N GLN A 55 2.10 6.20 -8.79
CA GLN A 55 2.58 5.17 -7.88
C GLN A 55 2.49 5.64 -6.43
N ALA A 56 2.18 4.70 -5.55
CA ALA A 56 2.24 4.89 -4.12
C ALA A 56 2.67 3.61 -3.42
N TYR A 57 3.04 3.74 -2.16
CA TYR A 57 3.24 2.63 -1.24
C TYR A 57 2.26 2.77 -0.09
N MET A 58 1.81 1.63 0.43
CA MET A 58 0.97 1.60 1.61
C MET A 58 1.46 0.51 2.55
N THR A 59 1.67 0.88 3.81
CA THR A 59 1.90 -0.06 4.89
C THR A 59 0.65 -0.09 5.75
N GLY A 60 0.15 -1.28 6.06
CA GLY A 60 -1.05 -1.45 6.86
C GLY A 60 -1.01 -2.73 7.67
N TYR A 61 -2.07 -2.92 8.45
CA TYR A 61 -2.28 -4.10 9.28
C TYR A 61 -3.60 -4.78 8.91
N GLY A 62 -3.66 -6.09 9.12
CA GLY A 62 -4.83 -6.91 8.84
C GLY A 62 -5.19 -6.97 7.36
N ALA A 63 -6.28 -7.67 7.06
CA ALA A 63 -6.79 -7.93 5.70
C ALA A 63 -5.89 -8.85 4.84
N ASN A 64 -6.52 -9.87 4.27
CA ASN A 64 -5.91 -10.74 3.28
C ASN A 64 -5.93 -10.04 1.91
N ILE A 65 -5.19 -8.94 1.75
CA ILE A 65 -5.02 -8.21 0.49
C ILE A 65 -4.12 -8.98 -0.46
N GLU A 66 -4.48 -9.03 -1.73
CA GLU A 66 -3.72 -9.72 -2.77
C GLU A 66 -3.39 -8.79 -3.95
N ARG A 67 -2.39 -9.17 -4.75
CA ARG A 67 -2.10 -8.49 -6.01
C ARG A 67 -3.35 -8.48 -6.89
N GLY A 68 -3.66 -7.32 -7.46
CA GLY A 68 -4.82 -7.10 -8.32
C GLY A 68 -6.02 -6.54 -7.57
N ASP A 69 -6.10 -6.69 -6.24
CA ASP A 69 -7.14 -6.08 -5.42
C ASP A 69 -7.12 -4.54 -5.52
N ARG A 70 -8.21 -3.92 -5.07
CA ARG A 70 -8.37 -2.47 -5.03
C ARG A 70 -8.41 -1.99 -3.59
N ILE A 71 -7.75 -0.87 -3.34
CA ILE A 71 -7.81 -0.16 -2.07
C ILE A 71 -8.46 1.20 -2.30
N ILE A 72 -9.49 1.51 -1.53
CA ILE A 72 -10.13 2.83 -1.52
C ILE A 72 -9.73 3.52 -0.22
N LEU A 73 -9.16 4.71 -0.31
CA LEU A 73 -8.74 5.47 0.87
C LEU A 73 -9.02 6.96 0.70
N THR A 74 -9.05 7.69 1.82
CA THR A 74 -9.25 9.13 1.83
C THR A 74 -7.97 9.84 2.25
N LEU A 75 -7.38 10.64 1.37
CA LEU A 75 -6.24 11.51 1.66
C LEU A 75 -6.68 12.95 1.48
N GLN A 76 -6.40 13.82 2.46
CA GLN A 76 -6.69 15.26 2.35
C GLN A 76 -8.14 15.57 1.93
N SER A 77 -9.11 14.81 2.46
CA SER A 77 -10.55 14.90 2.12
C SER A 77 -10.93 14.47 0.70
N GLN A 78 -10.01 13.87 -0.06
CA GLN A 78 -10.28 13.30 -1.39
C GLN A 78 -10.18 11.78 -1.33
N GLN A 79 -11.10 11.10 -2.02
CA GLN A 79 -11.10 9.65 -2.12
C GLN A 79 -10.30 9.20 -3.35
N TYR A 80 -9.40 8.25 -3.14
CA TYR A 80 -8.58 7.64 -4.17
C TYR A 80 -8.85 6.15 -4.24
N CYS A 81 -8.75 5.59 -5.45
CA CYS A 81 -8.82 4.16 -5.68
C CYS A 81 -7.49 3.72 -6.30
N TYR A 82 -6.85 2.76 -5.66
CA TYR A 82 -5.59 2.18 -6.11
C TYR A 82 -5.78 0.71 -6.42
N GLN A 83 -5.03 0.20 -7.40
CA GLN A 83 -4.84 -1.23 -7.60
C GLN A 83 -3.53 -1.68 -6.94
N VAL A 84 -3.56 -2.83 -6.28
CA VAL A 84 -2.38 -3.48 -5.69
C VAL A 84 -1.53 -4.12 -6.78
N GLN A 85 -0.32 -3.60 -6.99
CA GLN A 85 0.63 -4.11 -7.97
C GLN A 85 1.53 -5.20 -7.41
N ALA A 86 1.95 -5.03 -6.15
CA ALA A 86 2.71 -6.02 -5.40
C ALA A 86 2.36 -5.87 -3.92
N ILE A 87 2.51 -6.94 -3.15
CA ILE A 87 2.31 -6.94 -1.71
C ILE A 87 3.24 -7.94 -1.05
N ASP A 88 3.84 -7.52 0.06
CA ASP A 88 4.67 -8.35 0.92
C ASP A 88 4.10 -8.31 2.34
N TYR A 89 3.97 -9.48 2.97
CA TYR A 89 3.56 -9.61 4.37
C TYR A 89 4.78 -9.81 5.26
N TYR A 90 4.81 -9.10 6.37
CA TYR A 90 5.81 -9.30 7.42
C TYR A 90 5.42 -10.50 8.28
N SER A 91 6.43 -11.25 8.73
CA SER A 91 6.20 -12.32 9.69
C SER A 91 6.06 -11.81 11.13
N GLN A 92 6.52 -10.59 11.43
CA GLN A 92 6.42 -9.98 12.74
C GLN A 92 6.31 -8.45 12.62
N PRO A 93 5.18 -7.85 13.04
CA PRO A 93 3.92 -8.52 13.41
C PRO A 93 3.29 -9.25 12.20
N GLU A 94 2.61 -10.37 12.47
CA GLU A 94 2.14 -11.34 11.45
C GLU A 94 1.02 -10.80 10.53
N ASP A 95 0.38 -9.71 10.92
CA ASP A 95 -0.72 -9.09 10.19
C ASP A 95 -0.31 -7.83 9.41
N MET A 96 0.96 -7.44 9.48
CA MET A 96 1.46 -6.26 8.78
C MET A 96 1.90 -6.59 7.36
N TRP A 97 1.65 -5.66 6.45
CA TRP A 97 2.04 -5.78 5.05
C TRP A 97 2.48 -4.43 4.50
N ILE A 98 3.22 -4.48 3.41
CA ILE A 98 3.53 -3.35 2.55
C ILE A 98 3.10 -3.68 1.12
N ALA A 99 2.41 -2.74 0.48
CA ALA A 99 1.92 -2.88 -0.88
C ALA A 99 2.44 -1.76 -1.77
N SER A 100 2.81 -2.11 -3.00
CA SER A 100 2.99 -1.16 -4.10
C SER A 100 1.66 -0.98 -4.81
N LEU A 101 1.29 0.28 -5.03
CA LEU A 101 -0.02 0.70 -5.51
C LEU A 101 0.11 1.50 -6.80
N SER A 102 -0.86 1.34 -7.70
CA SER A 102 -1.06 2.23 -8.85
C SER A 102 -2.43 2.89 -8.77
N ILE A 103 -2.51 4.21 -8.89
CA ILE A 103 -3.79 4.91 -8.92
C ILE A 103 -4.61 4.42 -10.12
N ILE A 104 -5.89 4.12 -9.90
CA ILE A 104 -6.83 3.89 -10.98
C ILE A 104 -7.35 5.26 -11.36
N THR A 105 -6.70 5.90 -12.32
CA THR A 105 -7.32 7.01 -13.04
C THR A 105 -8.49 6.42 -13.82
N LYS A 106 -9.67 7.03 -13.71
CA LYS A 106 -10.63 6.91 -14.81
C LYS A 106 -9.99 7.66 -15.95
N ASP A 107 -9.22 6.97 -16.79
CA ASP A 107 -8.72 7.59 -18.00
C ASP A 107 -9.92 8.15 -18.74
N ALA A 108 -9.82 9.45 -19.05
CA ALA A 108 -10.72 10.14 -19.93
C ALA A 108 -10.86 9.28 -21.19
N THR A 109 -12.06 8.74 -21.38
CA THR A 109 -12.46 8.15 -22.65
C THR A 109 -12.23 9.23 -23.70
N SER A 110 -11.25 9.03 -24.57
CA SER A 110 -11.07 9.77 -25.82
C SER A 110 -11.09 8.76 -26.97
#